data_AF-A0A6A3LID7-F1
#
_entry.id   AF-A0A6A3LID7-F1
#
_cell.length_a   1.000
_cell.length_b   1.000
_cell.length_c   1.000
_cell.angle_alpha   90.00
_cell.angle_beta   90.00
_cell.angle_gamma   90.00
#
_symmetry.space_group_name_H-M   'P 1'
#
loop_
_entity.id
_entity.type
_entity.pdbx_description
1 polymer ?
#
loop_
_entity_poly.entity_id
_entity_poly.type
_entity_poly.pdbx_seq_one_letter_code
_entity_poly.pdbx_strand_id
1 'polypeptide(L)'
;MTTTQLGERMGYYVIHSVDLSEPASNRHYIRAKCSLCWLKTELSTGKVELYMKGFAAPMGIIPEFAAFPVLVNCVLGVGMTSDAAYSKKLAWMIRDAGKSASRYAVPLLDECVGRCKTAFGGAKNSAHFRRCIVCRKAVCNTCQVVRKIPVDVVDGRVNVNKCSLCILCMHRAKTLSPVTFARRDLRWKKGKSLDAGRTSITSSSEQDHEPPSAAERAFYETR
;
A
#
# COMPACT_ATOMS: atom_id res chain seq x y z
N MET A 1 -11.73 -17.31 -7.46
CA MET A 1 -11.10 -16.39 -8.43
C MET A 1 -11.99 -16.35 -9.64
N THR A 2 -12.15 -15.18 -10.25
CA THR A 2 -12.97 -15.02 -11.45
C THR A 2 -12.09 -15.28 -12.68
N THR A 3 -12.63 -15.96 -13.68
CA THR A 3 -11.94 -16.23 -14.95
C THR A 3 -12.81 -15.75 -16.11
N THR A 4 -12.19 -15.23 -17.17
CA THR A 4 -12.90 -14.96 -18.43
C THR A 4 -13.36 -16.27 -19.07
N GLN A 5 -14.21 -16.20 -20.08
CA GLN A 5 -14.54 -17.34 -20.93
C GLN A 5 -13.30 -17.89 -21.66
N LEU A 6 -12.28 -17.05 -21.87
CA LEU A 6 -10.98 -17.42 -22.45
C LEU A 6 -10.01 -18.02 -21.42
N GLY A 7 -10.44 -18.20 -20.16
CA GLY A 7 -9.63 -18.79 -19.09
C GLY A 7 -8.66 -17.80 -18.41
N GLU A 8 -8.71 -16.52 -18.75
CA GLU A 8 -7.82 -15.51 -18.18
C GLU A 8 -8.23 -15.20 -16.75
N ARG A 9 -7.26 -15.17 -15.84
CA ARG A 9 -7.51 -14.88 -14.42
C ARG A 9 -7.75 -13.39 -14.25
N MET A 10 -8.93 -13.04 -13.72
CA MET A 10 -9.29 -11.67 -13.44
C MET A 10 -9.71 -11.48 -11.97
N GLY A 11 -9.51 -10.27 -11.48
CA GLY A 11 -10.15 -9.75 -10.28
C GLY A 11 -10.84 -8.44 -10.61
N TYR A 12 -11.94 -8.16 -9.93
CA TYR A 12 -12.59 -6.86 -10.03
C TYR A 12 -13.06 -6.41 -8.65
N TYR A 13 -13.27 -5.10 -8.52
CA TYR A 13 -14.09 -4.57 -7.45
C TYR A 13 -14.77 -3.29 -7.93
N VAL A 14 -15.92 -3.02 -7.34
CA VAL A 14 -16.79 -1.90 -7.68
C VAL A 14 -17.02 -1.11 -6.40
N ILE A 15 -16.98 0.20 -6.50
CA ILE A 15 -17.37 1.13 -5.44
C ILE A 15 -18.50 1.97 -6.01
N HIS A 16 -19.63 2.02 -5.30
CA HIS A 16 -20.81 2.77 -5.73
C HIS A 16 -21.45 3.42 -4.51
N SER A 17 -21.77 4.71 -4.62
CA SER A 17 -22.56 5.43 -3.61
C SER A 17 -23.98 4.90 -3.60
N VAL A 18 -24.46 4.45 -2.43
CA VAL A 18 -25.84 4.00 -2.23
C VAL A 18 -26.52 4.87 -1.19
N ASP A 19 -27.79 5.21 -1.38
CA ASP A 19 -28.54 5.95 -0.38
C ASP A 19 -28.97 4.99 0.75
N LEU A 20 -28.54 5.31 1.97
CA LEU A 20 -28.92 4.60 3.18
C LEU A 20 -29.83 5.52 3.99
N SER A 21 -30.72 4.93 4.78
CA SER A 21 -31.52 5.66 5.77
C SER A 21 -30.65 6.08 6.97
N GLU A 22 -29.57 6.83 6.70
CA GLU A 22 -28.66 7.34 7.71
C GLU A 22 -29.38 8.42 8.55
N PRO A 23 -29.13 8.48 9.87
CA PRO A 23 -29.63 9.57 10.70
C PRO A 23 -29.11 10.91 10.15
N ALA A 24 -29.94 11.95 10.21
CA ALA A 24 -29.70 13.26 9.63
C ALA A 24 -28.23 13.67 9.72
N SER A 25 -27.57 13.75 8.56
CA SER A 25 -26.13 13.98 8.45
C SER A 25 -25.71 15.19 9.26
N ASN A 26 -24.61 15.05 10.00
CA ASN A 26 -23.93 16.17 10.63
C ASN A 26 -23.67 17.25 9.56
N ARG A 27 -24.13 18.49 9.79
CA ARG A 27 -24.23 19.57 8.77
C ARG A 27 -22.88 20.02 8.19
N HIS A 28 -21.77 19.46 8.67
CA HIS A 28 -20.42 19.87 8.34
C HIS A 28 -19.81 19.14 7.13
N TYR A 29 -20.46 18.09 6.59
CA TYR A 29 -19.93 17.32 5.46
C TYR A 29 -20.87 17.32 4.25
N ILE A 30 -20.29 17.57 3.07
CA ILE A 30 -20.97 17.44 1.79
C ILE A 30 -20.75 16.03 1.24
N ARG A 31 -21.84 15.34 0.91
CA ARG A 31 -21.79 13.96 0.43
C ARG A 31 -21.54 13.90 -1.08
N ALA A 32 -20.31 13.56 -1.46
CA ALA A 32 -19.98 13.25 -2.84
C ALA A 32 -20.68 11.97 -3.33
N LYS A 33 -20.96 11.89 -4.64
CA LYS A 33 -21.44 10.67 -5.30
C LYS A 33 -20.38 10.12 -6.23
N CYS A 34 -20.15 8.81 -6.21
CA CYS A 34 -19.23 8.15 -7.12
C CYS A 34 -19.70 6.75 -7.52
N SER A 35 -19.27 6.32 -8.71
CA SER A 35 -19.39 4.94 -9.17
C SER A 35 -18.16 4.60 -9.97
N LEU A 36 -17.36 3.67 -9.46
CA LEU A 36 -16.04 3.32 -9.97
C LEU A 36 -15.91 1.80 -10.06
N CYS A 37 -15.28 1.31 -11.12
CA CYS A 37 -14.90 -0.09 -11.26
C CYS A 37 -13.42 -0.22 -11.64
N TRP A 38 -12.82 -1.31 -11.14
CA TRP A 38 -11.48 -1.71 -11.51
C TRP A 38 -11.51 -3.16 -11.96
N LEU A 39 -10.85 -3.43 -13.08
CA LEU A 39 -10.57 -4.76 -13.59
C LEU A 39 -9.07 -4.99 -13.52
N LYS A 40 -8.68 -6.15 -12.99
CA LYS A 40 -7.30 -6.59 -12.82
C LYS A 40 -7.15 -7.90 -13.57
N THR A 41 -6.48 -7.86 -14.71
CA THR A 41 -6.28 -9.04 -15.56
C THR A 41 -4.83 -9.50 -15.42
N GLU A 42 -4.65 -10.78 -15.11
CA GLU A 42 -3.32 -11.38 -15.02
C GLU A 42 -2.80 -11.72 -16.41
N LEU A 43 -1.63 -11.19 -16.74
CA LEU A 43 -0.95 -11.45 -17.99
C LEU A 43 -0.07 -12.70 -17.86
N SER A 44 0.21 -13.37 -18.98
CA SER A 44 1.12 -14.52 -19.05
C SER A 44 2.53 -14.23 -18.50
N THR A 45 2.95 -12.97 -18.51
CA THR A 45 4.23 -12.48 -17.96
C THR A 45 4.26 -12.41 -16.43
N GLY A 46 3.16 -12.74 -15.74
CA GLY A 46 3.00 -12.58 -14.28
C GLY A 46 2.77 -11.13 -13.83
N LYS A 47 2.57 -10.21 -14.79
CA LYS A 47 2.14 -8.83 -14.53
C LYS A 47 0.62 -8.77 -14.44
N VAL A 48 0.10 -7.67 -13.89
CA VAL A 48 -1.33 -7.41 -13.83
C VAL A 48 -1.61 -6.14 -14.63
N GLU A 49 -2.48 -6.25 -15.61
CA GLU A 49 -3.07 -5.11 -16.29
C GLU A 49 -4.22 -4.56 -15.45
N LEU A 50 -4.29 -3.23 -15.32
CA LEU A 50 -5.31 -2.53 -14.57
C LEU A 50 -6.13 -1.67 -15.51
N TYR A 51 -7.40 -2.02 -15.68
CA TYR A 51 -8.40 -1.16 -16.30
C TYR A 51 -9.27 -0.52 -15.22
N MET A 52 -9.66 0.72 -15.45
CA MET A 52 -10.41 1.51 -14.49
C MET A 52 -11.38 2.44 -15.22
N LYS A 53 -12.62 2.49 -14.75
CA LYS A 53 -13.64 3.38 -15.29
C LYS A 53 -14.57 3.84 -14.17
N GLY A 54 -15.06 5.06 -14.28
CA GLY A 54 -16.14 5.52 -13.43
C GLY A 54 -16.40 7.01 -13.54
N PHE A 55 -17.31 7.46 -12.69
CA PHE A 55 -17.64 8.87 -12.53
C PHE A 55 -17.62 9.22 -11.04
N ALA A 56 -17.40 10.49 -10.76
CA ALA A 56 -17.61 11.05 -9.44
C ALA A 56 -18.02 12.51 -9.57
N ALA A 57 -18.83 12.95 -8.64
CA ALA A 57 -19.24 14.33 -8.48
C ALA A 57 -19.03 14.71 -7.02
N PRO A 58 -18.19 15.72 -6.71
CA PRO A 58 -17.90 16.14 -5.34
C PRO A 58 -19.14 16.64 -4.61
N MET A 59 -20.14 17.12 -5.35
CA MET A 59 -21.34 17.79 -4.84
C MET A 59 -21.00 19.10 -4.08
N GLY A 60 -22.01 19.93 -3.86
CA GLY A 60 -21.86 21.21 -3.18
C GLY A 60 -21.07 22.25 -3.98
N ILE A 61 -20.30 23.10 -3.29
CA ILE A 61 -19.71 24.31 -3.87
C ILE A 61 -18.30 24.12 -4.48
N ILE A 62 -17.69 22.94 -4.32
CA ILE A 62 -16.33 22.69 -4.77
C ILE A 62 -16.32 22.53 -6.30
N PRO A 63 -15.61 23.39 -7.05
CA PRO A 63 -15.51 23.27 -8.50
C PRO A 63 -14.83 21.96 -8.92
N GLU A 64 -15.33 21.35 -9.99
CA GLU A 64 -14.80 20.08 -10.50
C GLU A 64 -13.30 20.12 -10.82
N PHE A 65 -12.82 21.21 -11.44
CA PHE A 65 -11.40 21.34 -11.77
C PHE A 65 -10.48 21.25 -10.54
N ALA A 66 -10.97 21.61 -9.35
CA ALA A 66 -10.22 21.51 -8.10
C ALA A 66 -10.35 20.10 -7.48
N ALA A 67 -11.53 19.49 -7.55
CA ALA A 67 -11.80 18.18 -6.93
C ALA A 67 -11.20 17.00 -7.73
N PHE A 68 -11.31 17.04 -9.06
CA PHE A 68 -10.97 15.91 -9.92
C PHE A 68 -9.49 15.49 -9.86
N PRO A 69 -8.50 16.41 -9.83
CA PRO A 69 -7.09 16.02 -9.70
C PRO A 69 -6.80 15.21 -8.42
N VAL A 70 -7.42 15.60 -7.30
CA VAL A 70 -7.29 14.89 -6.02
C VAL A 70 -7.91 13.50 -6.12
N LEU A 71 -9.13 13.42 -6.65
CA LEU A 71 -9.82 12.15 -6.85
C LEU A 71 -9.01 11.20 -7.74
N VAL A 72 -8.50 11.68 -8.88
CA VAL A 72 -7.71 10.87 -9.81
C VAL A 72 -6.47 10.30 -9.11
N ASN A 73 -5.77 11.11 -8.31
CA ASN A 73 -4.63 10.63 -7.52
C ASN A 73 -5.02 9.53 -6.53
N CYS A 74 -6.15 9.68 -5.83
CA CYS A 74 -6.67 8.65 -4.92
C CYS A 74 -6.98 7.34 -5.65
N VAL A 75 -7.64 7.43 -6.81
CA VAL A 75 -8.12 6.28 -7.59
C VAL A 75 -6.94 5.58 -8.29
N LEU A 76 -5.94 6.32 -8.79
CA LEU A 76 -4.70 5.75 -9.35
C LEU A 76 -3.81 5.08 -8.30
N GLY A 77 -3.95 5.44 -7.02
CA GLY A 77 -3.26 4.78 -5.89
C GLY A 77 -3.46 3.26 -5.85
N VAL A 78 -4.52 2.74 -6.49
CA VAL A 78 -4.78 1.31 -6.65
C VAL A 78 -3.66 0.57 -7.37
N GLY A 79 -2.99 1.22 -8.33
CA GLY A 79 -1.82 0.65 -9.01
C GLY A 79 -0.67 0.32 -8.05
N MET A 80 -0.56 1.06 -6.94
CA MET A 80 0.48 0.89 -5.92
C MET A 80 0.16 -0.23 -4.91
N THR A 81 -1.01 -0.86 -4.98
CA THR A 81 -1.43 -1.87 -3.99
C THR A 81 -0.52 -3.10 -3.95
N SER A 82 0.06 -3.48 -5.09
CA SER A 82 1.02 -4.60 -5.17
C SER A 82 2.31 -4.27 -4.39
N ASP A 83 2.84 -3.06 -4.57
CA ASP A 83 4.05 -2.61 -3.90
C ASP A 83 3.85 -2.41 -2.40
N ALA A 84 2.69 -1.86 -2.01
CA ALA A 84 2.25 -1.79 -0.62
C ALA A 84 2.12 -3.19 0.00
N ALA A 85 1.56 -4.16 -0.73
CA ALA A 85 1.46 -5.54 -0.26
C ALA A 85 2.84 -6.17 -0.05
N TYR A 86 3.80 -5.95 -0.96
CA TYR A 86 5.18 -6.43 -0.77
C TYR A 86 5.84 -5.79 0.44
N SER A 87 5.72 -4.47 0.60
CA SER A 87 6.26 -3.75 1.77
C SER A 87 5.68 -4.27 3.08
N LYS A 88 4.38 -4.58 3.11
CA LYS A 88 3.71 -5.16 4.27
C LYS A 88 4.19 -6.59 4.57
N LYS A 89 4.33 -7.44 3.55
CA LYS A 89 4.90 -8.80 3.72
C LYS A 89 6.33 -8.73 4.25
N LEU A 90 7.14 -7.80 3.74
CA LEU A 90 8.50 -7.55 4.22
C LEU A 90 8.52 -7.09 5.69
N ALA A 91 7.64 -6.17 6.09
CA ALA A 91 7.53 -5.73 7.48
C ALA A 91 7.26 -6.91 8.43
N TRP A 92 6.35 -7.82 8.03
CA TRP A 92 6.08 -9.06 8.75
C TRP A 92 7.30 -9.99 8.80
N MET A 93 8.00 -10.18 7.68
CA MET A 93 9.21 -11.00 7.62
C MET A 93 10.32 -10.45 8.53
N ILE A 94 10.49 -9.12 8.59
CA ILE A 94 11.44 -8.44 9.48
C ILE A 94 11.05 -8.67 10.95
N ARG A 95 9.77 -8.52 11.27
CA ARG A 95 9.24 -8.77 12.62
C ARG A 95 9.52 -10.21 13.08
N ASP A 96 9.28 -11.19 12.20
CA ASP A 96 9.49 -12.61 12.52
C ASP A 96 10.98 -12.95 12.68
N ALA A 97 11.83 -12.35 11.85
CA ALA A 97 13.27 -12.44 12.00
C ALA A 97 13.73 -11.84 13.34
N GLY A 98 13.19 -10.70 13.76
CA GLY A 98 13.50 -10.08 15.05
C GLY A 98 13.18 -10.97 16.25
N LYS A 99 12.04 -11.66 16.24
CA LYS A 99 11.68 -12.64 17.29
C LYS A 99 12.62 -13.85 17.34
N SER A 100 13.20 -14.22 16.20
CA SER A 100 14.06 -15.39 16.07
C SER A 100 15.55 -15.07 16.29
N ALA A 101 15.93 -13.79 16.13
CA ALA A 101 17.31 -13.33 16.17
C ALA A 101 17.97 -13.46 17.55
N SER A 102 17.19 -13.54 18.64
CA SER A 102 17.74 -13.79 19.99
C SER A 102 18.41 -15.16 20.14
N ARG A 103 18.24 -16.09 19.18
CA ARG A 103 18.66 -17.49 19.30
C ARG A 103 19.83 -17.91 18.39
N TYR A 104 20.35 -17.03 17.55
CA TYR A 104 21.39 -17.40 16.57
C TYR A 104 22.54 -16.40 16.52
N ALA A 105 23.77 -16.93 16.47
CA ALA A 105 24.98 -16.14 16.24
C ALA A 105 24.86 -15.35 14.93
N VAL A 106 25.38 -14.13 14.92
CA VAL A 106 25.38 -13.27 13.72
C VAL A 106 26.24 -13.95 12.65
N PRO A 107 25.70 -14.25 11.46
CA PRO A 107 26.50 -14.86 10.40
C PRO A 107 27.68 -13.97 10.00
N LEU A 108 28.82 -14.61 9.76
CA LEU A 108 30.00 -13.94 9.22
C LEU A 108 29.69 -13.32 7.86
N LEU A 109 30.42 -12.24 7.52
CA LEU A 109 30.22 -11.50 6.27
C LEU A 109 31.12 -12.04 5.16
N ASP A 110 31.17 -13.36 5.01
CA ASP A 110 32.19 -14.04 4.21
C ASP A 110 31.69 -14.48 2.83
N GLU A 111 30.36 -14.47 2.62
CA GLU A 111 29.76 -14.79 1.32
C GLU A 111 28.46 -13.99 1.09
N CYS A 112 28.30 -13.42 -0.10
CA CYS A 112 27.05 -12.77 -0.49
C CYS A 112 26.00 -13.84 -0.73
N VAL A 113 24.79 -13.57 -0.27
CA VAL A 113 23.63 -14.43 -0.48
C VAL A 113 23.33 -14.73 -1.96
N GLY A 114 23.77 -13.88 -2.89
CA GLY A 114 23.70 -14.10 -4.33
C GLY A 114 24.87 -14.88 -4.94
N ARG A 115 25.79 -15.41 -4.13
CA ARG A 115 27.00 -16.14 -4.54
C ARG A 115 27.87 -15.39 -5.56
N CYS A 116 27.98 -14.07 -5.41
CA CYS A 116 28.77 -13.24 -6.30
C CYS A 116 30.26 -13.50 -6.10
N LYS A 117 30.88 -14.25 -7.03
CA LYS A 117 32.31 -14.63 -6.97
C LYS A 117 33.27 -13.43 -6.92
N THR A 118 32.94 -12.35 -7.62
CA THR A 118 33.81 -11.15 -7.74
C THR A 118 33.78 -10.24 -6.52
N ALA A 119 32.78 -10.39 -5.65
CA ALA A 119 32.63 -9.52 -4.49
C ALA A 119 33.50 -9.97 -3.31
N PHE A 120 33.78 -11.27 -3.15
CA PHE A 120 34.44 -11.84 -1.96
C PHE A 120 35.93 -12.18 -2.15
N GLY A 121 36.51 -11.82 -3.29
CA GLY A 121 37.90 -12.15 -3.65
C GLY A 121 39.01 -11.44 -2.84
N GLY A 122 38.73 -10.89 -1.66
CA GLY A 122 39.78 -10.31 -0.80
C GLY A 122 39.25 -9.63 0.47
N ALA A 123 40.00 -9.79 1.56
CA ALA A 123 39.69 -9.26 2.91
C ALA A 123 39.57 -7.72 2.99
N LYS A 124 39.90 -6.99 1.92
CA LYS A 124 39.83 -5.52 1.85
C LYS A 124 38.48 -4.96 1.40
N ASN A 125 37.54 -5.80 0.93
CA ASN A 125 36.26 -5.34 0.37
C ASN A 125 35.06 -5.39 1.34
N SER A 126 35.28 -5.76 2.61
CA SER A 126 34.19 -5.96 3.59
C SER A 126 33.34 -4.70 3.84
N ALA A 127 33.90 -3.52 3.60
CA ALA A 127 33.23 -2.22 3.74
C ALA A 127 32.06 -2.00 2.75
N HIS A 128 32.02 -2.74 1.64
CA HIS A 128 30.98 -2.61 0.61
C HIS A 128 29.78 -3.53 0.83
N PHE A 129 29.76 -4.32 1.91
CA PHE A 129 28.63 -5.19 2.20
C PHE A 129 27.64 -4.54 3.14
N ARG A 130 26.38 -4.89 2.94
CA ARG A 130 25.28 -4.61 3.86
C ARG A 130 24.69 -5.93 4.31
N ARG A 131 24.06 -5.94 5.48
CA ARG A 131 23.27 -7.09 5.93
C ARG A 131 21.84 -6.96 5.43
N CYS A 132 21.28 -8.07 4.97
CA CYS A 132 19.84 -8.15 4.74
C CYS A 132 19.11 -8.06 6.10
N ILE A 133 18.16 -7.14 6.25
CA ILE A 133 17.43 -6.97 7.52
C ILE A 133 16.57 -8.20 7.89
N VAL A 134 16.18 -9.01 6.90
CA VAL A 134 15.38 -10.23 7.11
C VAL A 134 16.27 -11.43 7.44
N CYS A 135 17.18 -11.83 6.53
CA CYS A 135 17.95 -13.07 6.69
C CYS A 135 19.34 -12.87 7.33
N ARG A 136 19.74 -11.62 7.61
CA ARG A 136 21.02 -11.21 8.21
C ARG A 136 22.30 -11.57 7.44
N LYS A 137 22.21 -12.31 6.33
CA LYS A 137 23.33 -12.63 5.43
C LYS A 137 23.91 -11.38 4.74
N ALA A 138 25.16 -11.47 4.32
CA ALA A 138 25.86 -10.43 3.57
C ALA A 138 25.25 -10.23 2.17
N VAL A 139 25.24 -8.98 1.72
CA VAL A 139 24.68 -8.57 0.43
C VAL A 139 25.59 -7.50 -0.18
N CYS A 140 26.04 -7.73 -1.42
CA CYS A 140 26.72 -6.71 -2.23
C CYS A 140 25.72 -5.72 -2.83
N ASN A 141 26.19 -4.59 -3.35
CA ASN A 141 25.33 -3.57 -3.96
C ASN A 141 24.41 -4.12 -5.07
N THR A 142 24.88 -5.06 -5.88
CA THR A 142 24.09 -5.68 -6.97
C THR A 142 22.96 -6.56 -6.44
N CYS A 143 23.19 -7.28 -5.34
CA CYS A 143 22.17 -8.14 -4.72
C CYS A 143 21.30 -7.38 -3.70
N GLN A 144 21.60 -6.11 -3.48
CA GLN A 144 20.88 -5.27 -2.54
C GLN A 144 19.64 -4.68 -3.18
N VAL A 145 18.53 -4.82 -2.46
CA VAL A 145 17.28 -4.13 -2.74
C VAL A 145 17.00 -3.22 -1.56
N VAL A 146 16.96 -1.91 -1.80
CA VAL A 146 16.65 -0.93 -0.78
C VAL A 146 15.17 -0.59 -0.85
N ARG A 147 14.45 -0.78 0.26
CA ARG A 147 13.01 -0.46 0.35
C ARG A 147 12.71 0.43 1.54
N LYS A 148 11.81 1.39 1.32
CA LYS A 148 11.19 2.21 2.35
C LYS A 148 10.02 1.43 2.94
N ILE A 149 10.14 0.98 4.19
CA ILE A 149 9.13 0.14 4.84
C ILE A 149 8.47 0.96 5.97
N PRO A 150 7.14 1.12 5.95
CA PRO A 150 6.39 1.72 7.06
C PRO A 150 6.54 0.87 8.33
N VAL A 151 6.94 1.49 9.44
CA VAL A 151 7.17 0.81 10.72
C VAL A 151 6.02 1.04 11.67
N ASP A 152 5.64 2.31 11.86
CA ASP A 152 4.52 2.73 12.67
C ASP A 152 3.94 4.07 12.19
N VAL A 153 2.85 4.47 12.83
CA VAL A 153 2.20 5.76 12.63
C VAL A 153 2.14 6.43 14.00
N VAL A 154 2.80 7.57 14.14
CA VAL A 154 2.85 8.37 15.37
C VAL A 154 2.34 9.77 15.01
N ASP A 155 1.35 10.26 15.74
CA ASP A 155 0.73 11.59 15.52
C ASP A 155 0.29 11.84 14.06
N GLY A 156 -0.31 10.82 13.43
CA GLY A 156 -0.76 10.89 12.04
C GLY A 156 0.36 10.85 10.99
N ARG A 157 1.63 10.78 11.41
CA ARG A 157 2.80 10.67 10.52
C ARG A 157 3.25 9.22 10.42
N VAL A 158 3.41 8.74 9.19
CA VAL A 158 3.94 7.39 8.93
C VAL A 158 5.46 7.43 9.04
N ASN A 159 6.03 6.74 10.04
CA ASN A 159 7.47 6.58 10.11
C ASN A 159 7.91 5.46 9.18
N VAL A 160 8.87 5.79 8.32
CA VAL A 160 9.33 4.91 7.25
C VAL A 160 10.83 4.68 7.39
N ASN A 161 11.21 3.42 7.53
CA ASN A 161 12.63 3.05 7.63
C ASN A 161 13.16 2.60 6.27
N LYS A 162 14.36 3.07 5.93
CA LYS A 162 15.11 2.61 4.75
C LYS A 162 15.79 1.28 5.10
N CYS A 163 15.26 0.19 4.56
CA CYS A 163 15.71 -1.16 4.85
C CYS A 163 16.53 -1.74 3.70
N SER A 164 17.65 -2.39 4.04
CA SER A 164 18.47 -3.16 3.12
C SER A 164 18.01 -4.62 3.08
N LEU A 165 17.58 -5.10 1.92
CA LEU A 165 17.11 -6.46 1.69
C LEU A 165 17.99 -7.13 0.63
N CYS A 166 18.07 -8.46 0.64
CA CYS A 166 18.61 -9.17 -0.51
C CYS A 166 17.54 -9.49 -1.55
N ILE A 167 17.95 -9.64 -2.81
CA ILE A 167 17.07 -10.06 -3.91
C ILE A 167 16.26 -11.32 -3.59
N LEU A 168 16.82 -12.29 -2.85
CA LEU A 168 16.11 -13.52 -2.49
C LEU A 168 14.99 -13.28 -1.48
N CYS A 169 15.21 -12.44 -0.47
CA CYS A 169 14.17 -12.06 0.48
C CYS A 169 13.08 -11.21 -0.20
N MET A 170 13.46 -10.33 -1.13
CA MET A 170 12.50 -9.58 -1.95
C MET A 170 11.65 -10.53 -2.82
N HIS A 171 12.30 -11.49 -3.49
CA HIS A 171 11.61 -12.50 -4.28
C HIS A 171 10.64 -13.32 -3.43
N ARG A 172 11.09 -13.78 -2.24
CA ARG A 172 10.24 -14.48 -1.28
C ARG A 172 9.02 -13.64 -0.89
N ALA A 173 9.18 -12.35 -0.63
CA ALA A 173 8.03 -11.48 -0.34
C ALA A 173 7.03 -11.41 -1.51
N LYS A 174 7.51 -11.42 -2.76
CA LYS A 174 6.64 -11.44 -3.94
C LYS A 174 5.88 -12.76 -4.08
N THR A 175 6.53 -13.89 -3.85
CA THR A 175 5.94 -15.22 -4.05
C THR A 175 5.12 -15.76 -2.87
N LEU A 176 5.29 -15.20 -1.66
CA LEU A 176 4.48 -15.57 -0.51
C LEU A 176 2.99 -15.33 -0.77
N SER A 177 2.14 -16.27 -0.34
CA SER A 177 0.69 -16.17 -0.53
C SER A 177 0.12 -14.87 0.06
N PRO A 178 -0.51 -14.01 -0.75
CA PRO A 178 -1.15 -12.80 -0.24
C PRO A 178 -2.29 -13.11 0.74
N VAL A 179 -3.02 -14.22 0.53
CA VAL A 179 -4.19 -14.61 1.34
C VAL A 179 -3.77 -14.99 2.76
N THR A 180 -2.66 -15.73 2.91
CA THR A 180 -2.18 -16.11 4.25
C THR A 180 -1.76 -14.87 5.05
N PHE A 181 -1.08 -13.91 4.40
CA PHE A 181 -0.71 -12.64 5.03
C PHE A 181 -1.91 -11.76 5.34
N ALA A 182 -2.91 -11.69 4.47
CA ALA A 182 -4.14 -10.95 4.74
C ALA A 182 -4.86 -11.50 5.98
N ARG A 183 -5.02 -12.83 6.07
CA ARG A 183 -5.59 -13.50 7.25
C ARG A 183 -4.77 -13.24 8.51
N ARG A 184 -3.44 -13.32 8.41
CA ARG A 184 -2.52 -13.03 9.51
C ARG A 184 -2.65 -11.59 10.00
N ASP A 185 -2.76 -10.64 9.09
CA ASP A 185 -2.89 -9.22 9.41
C ASP A 185 -4.23 -8.91 10.09
N LEU A 186 -5.33 -9.52 9.63
CA LEU A 186 -6.63 -9.39 10.28
C LEU A 186 -6.60 -9.90 11.72
N ARG A 187 -5.98 -11.06 11.96
CA ARG A 187 -5.79 -11.60 13.32
C ARG A 187 -4.96 -10.66 14.19
N TRP A 188 -3.88 -10.09 13.65
CA TRP A 188 -3.03 -9.15 14.36
C TRP A 188 -3.75 -7.85 14.74
N LYS A 189 -4.51 -7.27 13.81
CA LYS A 189 -5.32 -6.07 14.05
C LYS A 189 -6.40 -6.31 15.09
N LYS A 190 -7.05 -7.49 15.08
CA LYS A 190 -8.02 -7.86 16.12
C LYS A 190 -7.37 -7.91 17.51
N GLY A 191 -6.14 -8.39 17.62
CA GLY A 191 -5.37 -8.37 18.87
C GLY A 191 -5.03 -6.95 19.35
N LYS A 192 -4.64 -6.05 18.44
CA LYS A 192 -4.36 -4.63 18.78
C LYS A 192 -5.61 -3.80 19.06
N SER A 193 -6.74 -4.09 18.43
CA SER A 193 -8.01 -3.38 18.62
C SER A 193 -8.63 -3.63 20.01
N LEU A 194 -8.15 -4.65 20.73
CA LEU A 194 -8.52 -4.86 22.13
C LEU A 194 -7.70 -3.95 23.08
N ASP A 195 -6.55 -3.43 22.63
CA ASP A 195 -5.66 -2.54 23.40
C ASP A 195 -5.64 -1.07 22.90
N ALA A 196 -6.22 -0.77 21.74
CA ALA A 196 -6.23 0.58 21.19
C ALA A 196 -7.64 0.96 20.70
N GLY A 197 -8.20 2.00 21.31
CA GLY A 197 -9.47 2.62 20.92
C GLY A 197 -9.48 2.95 19.43
N ARG A 198 -10.65 2.72 18.81
CA ARG A 198 -10.91 2.87 17.37
C ARG A 198 -10.53 4.27 16.88
N THR A 199 -9.34 4.42 16.31
CA THR A 199 -9.02 5.58 15.47
C THR A 199 -9.30 5.21 14.03
N SER A 200 -10.51 5.56 13.58
CA SER A 200 -10.81 5.72 12.16
C SER A 200 -10.01 6.91 11.66
N ILE A 201 -8.99 6.66 10.83
CA ILE A 201 -8.17 7.73 10.26
C ILE A 201 -8.84 8.24 8.99
N THR A 202 -9.65 9.28 9.16
CA THR A 202 -9.93 10.30 8.15
C THR A 202 -9.88 11.64 8.86
N SER A 203 -8.67 12.12 9.16
CA SER A 203 -8.48 13.48 9.67
C SER A 203 -7.86 14.33 8.57
N SER A 204 -8.69 15.06 7.83
CA SER A 204 -8.30 16.33 7.23
C SER A 204 -8.58 17.40 8.26
N SER A 205 -7.53 18.09 8.72
CA SER A 205 -7.64 19.29 9.54
C SER A 205 -8.24 20.42 8.67
N GLU A 206 -9.47 20.82 8.97
CA GLU A 206 -10.14 21.97 8.35
C GLU A 206 -9.82 23.23 9.15
N GLN A 207 -9.53 24.32 8.45
CA GLN A 207 -9.45 25.67 9.01
C GLN A 207 -10.58 26.44 8.35
N ASP A 208 -11.57 26.84 9.14
CA ASP A 208 -12.81 27.46 8.69
C ASP A 208 -12.55 28.83 8.04
N HIS A 209 -13.00 28.99 6.79
CA HIS A 209 -13.23 30.30 6.18
C HIS A 209 -14.65 30.35 5.59
N GLU A 210 -15.48 31.22 6.15
CA GLU A 210 -16.83 31.52 5.68
C GLU A 210 -16.80 32.14 4.26
N PRO A 211 -17.52 31.58 3.28
CA PRO A 211 -17.73 32.25 2.00
C PRO A 211 -18.99 33.12 2.00
N PRO A 212 -19.01 34.25 1.28
CA PRO A 212 -20.15 35.16 1.22
C PRO A 212 -21.30 34.58 0.38
N SER A 213 -22.52 35.02 0.68
CA SER A 213 -23.76 34.57 0.05
C SER A 213 -23.77 34.80 -1.46
N ALA A 214 -23.91 33.74 -2.25
CA ALA A 214 -24.04 33.81 -3.70
C ALA A 214 -25.48 33.52 -4.14
N ALA A 215 -26.01 34.46 -4.92
CA ALA A 215 -27.31 34.42 -5.57
C ALA A 215 -27.49 33.21 -6.50
N GLU A 216 -28.73 32.74 -6.58
CA GLU A 216 -29.21 31.65 -7.43
C GLU A 216 -28.84 31.89 -8.90
N ARG A 217 -28.16 30.92 -9.52
CA ARG A 217 -28.12 30.79 -10.98
C ARG A 217 -28.43 29.37 -11.42
N ALA A 218 -29.25 29.30 -12.46
CA ALA A 218 -29.98 28.14 -12.93
C ALA A 218 -29.09 27.04 -13.53
N PHE A 219 -29.56 25.82 -13.31
CA PHE A 219 -29.07 24.54 -13.82
C PHE A 219 -28.97 24.53 -15.36
N TYR A 220 -27.93 23.88 -15.89
CA TYR A 220 -27.86 23.46 -17.29
C TYR A 220 -28.24 21.98 -17.41
N GLU A 221 -29.27 21.71 -18.21
CA GLU A 221 -29.63 20.37 -18.70
C GLU A 221 -28.58 19.90 -19.71
N THR A 222 -28.03 18.70 -19.52
CA THR A 222 -27.21 18.02 -20.52
C THR A 222 -28.06 17.11 -21.39
N ARG A 223 -27.86 17.25 -22.70
CA ARG A 223 -28.41 16.40 -23.76
C ARG A 223 -27.55 15.16 -23.96
#